data_AF-A0A942M905-F1
#
_entry.id   AF-A0A942M905-F1
#
_cell.length_a   1.000
_cell.length_b   1.000
_cell.length_c   1.000
_cell.angle_alpha   90.00
_cell.angle_beta   90.00
_cell.angle_gamma   90.00
#
_symmetry.space_group_name_H-M   'P 1'
#
loop_
_entity.id
_entity.type
_entity.pdbx_description
1 polymer ?
#
loop_
_entity_poly.entity_id
_entity_poly.type
_entity_poly.pdbx_seq_one_letter_code
_entity_poly.pdbx_strand_id
1 'polypeptide(L)'
;IAAVIDTPGGWNKSDKFSLSLKEIGDWPTHKRFREAKAGRVAKDEAELRAALNAYLENPALDSAERRKFIEDEITYTDGTSGKRTAEFILKILKNPYTD
;
A
#
# COMPACT_ATOMS: atom_id res chain seq x y z
N ILE A 1 2.96 -3.99 -8.02
CA ILE A 1 3.71 -5.15 -7.48
C ILE A 1 4.16 -4.77 -6.07
N ALA A 2 3.91 -5.61 -5.08
CA ALA A 2 4.50 -5.44 -3.76
C ALA A 2 5.76 -6.31 -3.66
N ALA A 3 6.93 -5.67 -3.67
CA ALA A 3 8.21 -6.36 -3.53
C ALA A 3 8.51 -6.55 -2.04
N VAL A 4 8.66 -7.81 -1.62
CA VAL A 4 9.03 -8.24 -0.27
C VAL A 4 10.35 -9.01 -0.35
N ILE A 5 11.34 -8.36 -0.94
CA ILE A 5 12.68 -8.93 -1.15
C ILE A 5 13.54 -8.52 0.04
N ASP A 6 13.94 -9.51 0.84
CA ASP A 6 14.78 -9.28 2.00
C ASP A 6 16.25 -9.14 1.62
N THR A 7 16.93 -8.19 2.25
CA THR A 7 18.40 -8.11 2.20
C THR A 7 19.00 -9.19 3.10
N PRO A 8 19.92 -10.04 2.61
CA PRO A 8 20.63 -10.99 3.45
C PRO A 8 21.32 -10.31 4.64
N GLY A 9 21.01 -10.79 5.86
CA GLY A 9 21.53 -10.22 7.11
C GLY A 9 20.90 -8.88 7.53
N GLY A 10 19.88 -8.41 6.80
CA GLY A 10 19.15 -7.19 7.13
C GLY A 10 20.06 -5.95 7.15
N TRP A 11 20.09 -5.25 8.29
CA TRP A 11 20.97 -4.10 8.50
C TRP A 11 22.44 -4.46 8.70
N ASN A 12 22.78 -5.74 8.94
CA ASN A 12 24.14 -6.21 9.26
C ASN A 12 24.82 -5.41 10.39
N LYS A 13 24.02 -4.98 11.39
CA LYS A 13 24.47 -4.21 12.56
C LYS A 13 23.81 -4.75 13.81
N SER A 14 24.60 -5.04 14.84
CA SER A 14 24.14 -5.66 16.09
C SER A 14 23.21 -4.76 16.91
N ASP A 15 23.28 -3.44 16.72
CA ASP A 15 22.44 -2.44 17.37
C ASP A 15 21.17 -2.08 16.58
N LYS A 16 20.91 -2.75 15.45
CA LYS A 16 19.75 -2.48 14.60
C LYS A 16 18.86 -3.70 14.42
N PHE A 17 17.59 -3.54 14.77
CA PHE A 17 16.57 -4.54 14.48
C PHE A 17 16.29 -4.61 12.98
N SER A 18 16.38 -5.82 12.41
CA SER A 18 16.03 -6.11 11.03
C SER A 18 14.76 -6.95 11.00
N LEU A 19 13.75 -6.50 10.27
CA LEU A 19 12.49 -7.21 10.11
C LEU A 19 12.38 -7.68 8.66
N SER A 20 12.19 -8.97 8.45
CA SER A 20 11.96 -9.51 7.11
C SER A 20 10.60 -9.04 6.60
N LEU A 21 10.59 -8.52 5.38
CA LEU A 21 9.37 -8.19 4.64
C LEU A 21 8.56 -9.45 4.30
N LYS A 22 9.23 -10.60 4.12
CA LYS A 22 8.56 -11.89 3.90
C LYS A 22 7.81 -12.36 5.15
N GLU A 23 8.32 -12.07 6.34
CA GLU A 23 7.72 -12.47 7.62
C GLU A 23 6.53 -11.59 8.04
N ILE A 24 6.44 -10.35 7.54
CA ILE A 24 5.33 -9.43 7.88
C ILE A 24 4.20 -9.39 6.85
N GLY A 25 4.20 -10.31 5.88
CA GLY A 25 3.18 -10.34 4.82
C GLY A 25 1.74 -10.47 5.34
N ASP A 26 1.54 -11.02 6.54
CA ASP A 26 0.22 -11.19 7.17
C ASP A 26 -0.30 -9.97 7.92
N TRP A 27 0.44 -8.86 7.92
CA TRP A 27 -0.07 -7.60 8.48
C TRP A 27 -1.34 -7.14 7.77
N PRO A 28 -2.30 -6.51 8.48
CA PRO A 28 -3.65 -6.30 7.98
C PRO A 28 -3.72 -5.61 6.61
N THR A 29 -2.88 -4.61 6.37
CA THR A 29 -2.84 -3.86 5.11
C THR A 29 -2.32 -4.70 3.94
N HIS A 30 -1.24 -5.47 4.13
CA HIS A 30 -0.70 -6.34 3.08
C HIS A 30 -1.57 -7.58 2.84
N LYS A 31 -2.20 -8.10 3.90
CA LYS A 31 -3.18 -9.18 3.81
C LYS A 31 -4.38 -8.78 2.92
N ARG A 32 -4.98 -7.60 3.16
CA ARG A 32 -6.10 -7.12 2.32
C ARG A 32 -5.70 -6.95 0.85
N PHE A 33 -4.50 -6.44 0.56
CA PHE A 33 -3.99 -6.36 -0.81
C PHE A 33 -3.91 -7.74 -1.50
N ARG A 34 -3.39 -8.76 -0.80
CA ARG A 34 -3.28 -10.13 -1.33
C ARG A 34 -4.65 -10.78 -1.53
N GLU A 35 -5.52 -10.67 -0.53
CA GLU A 35 -6.87 -11.24 -0.58
C GLU A 35 -7.72 -10.60 -1.68
N ALA A 36 -7.59 -9.30 -1.89
CA ALA A 36 -8.26 -8.56 -2.96
C ALA A 36 -7.70 -8.88 -4.36
N LYS A 37 -6.54 -9.55 -4.47
CA LYS A 37 -5.81 -9.78 -5.74
C LYS A 37 -5.57 -8.49 -6.53
N ALA A 38 -5.40 -7.37 -5.83
CA ALA A 38 -5.22 -6.04 -6.40
C ALA A 38 -3.86 -5.86 -7.11
N GLY A 39 -3.00 -6.88 -7.03
CA GLY A 39 -1.78 -7.02 -7.79
C GLY A 39 -1.00 -8.23 -7.31
N ARG A 40 0.28 -8.28 -7.67
CA ARG A 40 1.18 -9.41 -7.37
C ARG A 40 2.20 -9.08 -6.27
N VAL A 41 2.55 -10.10 -5.49
CA VAL A 41 3.66 -10.08 -4.53
C VAL A 41 4.88 -10.72 -5.17
N ALA A 42 6.06 -10.12 -4.98
CA ALA A 42 7.34 -10.65 -5.44
C ALA A 42 8.31 -10.80 -4.26
N LYS A 43 8.79 -12.02 -4.01
CA LYS A 43 9.67 -12.39 -2.89
C LYS A 43 11.13 -12.47 -3.29
N ASP A 44 11.42 -12.39 -4.58
CA ASP A 44 12.77 -12.36 -5.14
C ASP A 44 12.80 -11.55 -6.45
N GLU A 45 14.00 -11.40 -7.01
CA GLU A 45 14.22 -10.66 -8.25
C GLU A 45 13.53 -11.30 -9.45
N ALA A 46 13.49 -12.64 -9.52
CA ALA A 46 12.91 -13.35 -10.66
C ALA A 46 11.39 -13.15 -10.70
N GLU A 47 10.72 -13.28 -9.56
CA GLU A 47 9.29 -12.99 -9.41
C GLU A 47 8.97 -11.53 -9.72
N LEU A 48 9.80 -10.59 -9.26
CA LEU A 48 9.62 -9.16 -9.53
C LEU A 48 9.71 -8.88 -11.04
N ARG A 49 10.74 -9.41 -11.70
CA ARG A 49 10.94 -9.28 -13.15
C ARG A 49 9.77 -9.87 -13.93
N ALA A 50 9.32 -11.07 -13.55
CA ALA A 50 8.20 -11.73 -14.21
C ALA A 50 6.90 -10.93 -14.05
N ALA A 51 6.60 -10.45 -12.83
CA ALA A 51 5.41 -9.64 -12.58
C ALA A 51 5.46 -8.28 -13.31
N LEU A 52 6.64 -7.64 -13.36
CA LEU A 52 6.84 -6.39 -14.09
C LEU A 52 6.59 -6.57 -15.59
N ASN A 53 7.22 -7.57 -16.20
CA ASN A 53 7.04 -7.85 -17.61
C ASN A 53 5.56 -8.16 -17.94
N ALA A 54 4.87 -8.91 -17.09
CA ALA A 54 3.44 -9.19 -17.29
C ALA A 54 2.57 -7.91 -17.31
N TYR A 55 2.84 -6.92 -16.44
CA TYR A 55 2.13 -5.64 -16.47
C TYR A 55 2.56 -4.72 -17.61
N LEU A 56 3.82 -4.81 -18.06
CA LEU A 56 4.29 -4.07 -19.24
C LEU A 56 3.63 -4.60 -20.52
N GLU A 57 3.48 -5.92 -20.63
CA GLU A 57 2.80 -6.57 -21.75
C GLU A 57 1.29 -6.33 -21.72
N ASN A 58 0.68 -6.38 -20.52
CA ASN A 58 -0.74 -6.11 -20.34
C ASN A 58 -1.00 -5.17 -19.15
N PRO A 59 -1.08 -3.85 -19.39
CA PRO A 59 -1.37 -2.87 -18.33
C PRO A 59 -2.74 -3.05 -17.65
N ALA A 60 -3.68 -3.71 -18.34
CA ALA A 60 -5.02 -3.99 -17.83
C ALA A 60 -5.06 -5.23 -16.91
N LEU A 61 -3.96 -5.97 -16.79
CA LEU A 61 -3.84 -7.09 -15.86
C LEU A 61 -4.17 -6.64 -14.42
N ASP A 62 -5.01 -7.43 -13.75
CA ASP A 62 -5.52 -7.20 -12.39
C ASP A 62 -6.22 -5.83 -12.21
N SER A 63 -6.64 -5.16 -13.29
CA SER A 63 -7.18 -3.79 -13.23
C SER A 63 -8.54 -3.68 -12.56
N ALA A 64 -9.38 -4.71 -12.68
CA ALA A 64 -10.69 -4.76 -12.03
C ALA A 64 -10.53 -4.89 -10.52
N GLU A 65 -9.71 -5.83 -10.07
CA GLU A 65 -9.37 -6.09 -8.68
C GLU A 65 -8.68 -4.88 -8.05
N ARG A 66 -7.72 -4.26 -8.76
CA ARG A 66 -7.04 -3.05 -8.31
C ARG A 66 -8.01 -1.87 -8.15
N ARG A 67 -8.95 -1.70 -9.08
CA ARG A 67 -9.96 -0.63 -8.98
C ARG A 67 -10.86 -0.86 -7.77
N LYS A 68 -11.39 -2.07 -7.60
CA LYS A 68 -12.21 -2.43 -6.46
C LYS A 68 -11.48 -2.22 -5.13
N PHE A 69 -10.21 -2.62 -5.06
CA PHE A 69 -9.40 -2.42 -3.86
C PHE A 69 -9.22 -0.93 -3.51
N ILE A 70 -9.03 -0.07 -4.50
CA ILE A 70 -8.97 1.39 -4.28
C ILE A 70 -10.29 1.91 -3.75
N GLU A 71 -11.41 1.47 -4.34
CA GLU A 71 -12.77 1.86 -3.89
C GLU A 71 -13.06 1.40 -2.45
N ASP A 72 -12.61 0.21 -2.08
CA ASP A 72 -12.81 -0.37 -0.75
C ASP A 72 -11.90 0.27 0.33
N GLU A 73 -10.66 0.67 -0.02
CA GLU A 73 -9.66 1.17 0.95
C GLU A 73 -9.56 2.70 1.01
N ILE A 74 -9.93 3.42 -0.05
CA ILE A 74 -9.67 4.86 -0.18
C ILE A 74 -10.98 5.63 -0.27
N THR A 75 -11.37 6.28 0.83
CA THR A 75 -12.61 7.09 0.90
C THR A 75 -12.63 8.24 -0.12
N TYR A 76 -11.49 8.88 -0.38
CA TYR A 76 -11.38 10.02 -1.28
C TYR A 76 -10.12 9.92 -2.16
N THR A 77 -10.31 9.99 -3.47
CA THR A 77 -9.24 9.89 -4.49
C THR A 77 -9.06 11.18 -5.29
N ASP A 78 -9.74 12.27 -4.89
CA ASP A 78 -9.83 13.53 -5.63
C ASP A 78 -8.70 14.52 -5.34
N GLY A 79 -7.73 14.16 -4.51
CA GLY A 79 -6.60 15.02 -4.15
C GLY A 79 -6.96 16.23 -3.28
N THR A 80 -8.17 16.28 -2.68
CA THR A 80 -8.61 17.46 -1.91
C THR A 80 -8.42 17.33 -0.39
N SER A 81 -7.53 16.44 0.07
CA SER A 81 -7.27 16.20 1.50
C SER A 81 -6.90 17.49 2.25
N GLY A 82 -6.01 18.31 1.71
CA GLY A 82 -5.62 19.58 2.32
C GLY A 82 -6.79 20.54 2.52
N LYS A 83 -7.69 20.63 1.52
CA LYS A 83 -8.91 21.45 1.59
C LYS A 83 -9.83 20.94 2.70
N ARG A 84 -10.16 19.65 2.72
CA ARG A 84 -11.04 19.05 3.74
C ARG A 84 -10.50 19.26 5.16
N THR A 85 -9.19 19.06 5.34
CA THR A 85 -8.53 19.27 6.63
C THR A 85 -8.60 20.74 7.06
N ALA A 86 -8.31 21.69 6.15
CA ALA A 86 -8.40 23.11 6.45
C ALA A 86 -9.83 23.55 6.78
N GLU A 87 -10.82 23.11 6.01
CA GLU A 87 -12.24 23.39 6.25
C GLU A 87 -12.69 22.85 7.61
N PHE A 88 -12.26 21.64 7.99
CA PHE A 88 -12.55 21.07 9.30
C PHE A 88 -11.93 21.90 10.44
N ILE A 89 -10.65 22.26 10.35
CA ILE A 89 -10.00 23.10 11.36
C ILE A 89 -10.71 24.44 11.49
N LEU A 90 -11.03 25.10 10.37
CA LEU A 90 -11.76 26.36 10.38
C LEU A 90 -13.15 26.22 11.00
N LYS A 91 -13.85 25.11 10.77
CA LYS A 91 -15.14 24.81 11.40
C LYS A 91 -14.99 24.77 12.93
N ILE A 92 -14.00 24.04 13.44
CA ILE A 92 -13.74 23.94 14.89
C ILE A 92 -13.39 25.31 15.49
N LEU A 93 -12.53 26.09 14.83
CA LEU A 93 -12.14 27.42 15.32
C LEU A 93 -13.29 28.43 15.32
N LYS A 94 -14.20 28.33 14.34
CA LYS A 94 -15.36 29.23 14.23
C LYS A 94 -16.50 28.84 15.15
N ASN A 95 -16.59 27.58 15.56
CA ASN A 95 -17.63 27.11 16.46
C ASN A 95 -17.04 26.15 17.52
N PRO A 96 -16.34 26.69 18.53
CA PRO A 96 -15.59 25.87 19.50
C PRO A 96 -16.46 25.02 20.45
N TYR A 97 -17.80 25.08 20.33
CA TYR A 97 -18.77 24.41 21.21
C TYR A 97 -19.81 23.59 20.42
N THR A 98 -19.37 22.67 19.57
CA THR A 98 -20.26 21.60 19.08
C THR A 98 -19.77 20.27 19.61
N ASP A 99 -20.48 19.76 20.62
CA ASP A 99 -20.53 18.34 20.97
C ASP A 99 -21.17 17.53 19.83
#